data_AF-A0A949CZN3-F1
#
_entry.id   AF-A0A949CZN3-F1
#
_cell.length_a   1.000
_cell.length_b   1.000
_cell.length_c   1.000
_cell.angle_alpha   90.00
_cell.angle_beta   90.00
_cell.angle_gamma   90.00
#
_symmetry.space_group_name_H-M   'P 1'
#
loop_
_entity.id
_entity.type
_entity.pdbx_description
1 polymer ?
#
loop_
_entity_poly.entity_id
_entity_poly.type
_entity_poly.pdbx_seq_one_letter_code
_entity_poly.pdbx_strand_id
1 'polypeptide(L)' 'MTILDTLRLDSKPVNFSSCLKLTGKKVSGILSMPCDESSMIQFLMENKGSYSKREEETLRKLNQESLNNKKLEILVSSNK' A
#
# COMPACT_ATOMS: atom_id res chain seq x y z
N MET A 1 -27.93 11.20 -10.66
CA MET A 1 -26.54 10.89 -10.28
C MET A 1 -26.39 9.38 -10.25
N THR A 2 -25.91 8.76 -11.33
CA THR A 2 -25.69 7.32 -11.40
C THR A 2 -24.36 7.02 -10.75
N ILE A 3 -24.45 6.66 -9.48
CA ILE A 3 -23.35 6.12 -8.70
C ILE A 3 -22.93 4.82 -9.37
N LEU A 4 -21.62 4.61 -9.51
CA LEU A 4 -21.00 3.41 -10.08
C LEU A 4 -21.16 2.26 -9.06
N ASP A 5 -22.41 1.84 -8.79
CA ASP A 5 -22.76 1.27 -7.47
C ASP A 5 -22.65 -0.25 -7.35
N THR A 6 -22.36 -1.00 -8.41
CA THR A 6 -21.82 -2.39 -8.33
C THR A 6 -21.67 -2.96 -9.73
N LEU A 7 -20.44 -3.32 -10.12
CA LEU A 7 -20.23 -4.26 -11.23
C LEU A 7 -20.50 -5.66 -10.67
N ARG A 8 -21.27 -6.48 -11.38
CA ARG A 8 -21.52 -7.89 -11.02
C ARG A 8 -21.05 -8.78 -12.16
N LEU A 9 -20.28 -9.82 -11.85
CA LEU A 9 -19.83 -10.86 -12.77
C LEU A 9 -20.41 -12.18 -12.27
N ASP A 10 -21.19 -12.87 -13.11
CA ASP A 10 -21.90 -14.11 -12.74
C ASP A 10 -22.73 -14.01 -11.45
N SER A 11 -23.50 -12.92 -11.31
CA SER A 11 -24.29 -12.60 -10.11
C SER A 11 -23.48 -12.40 -8.81
N LYS A 12 -22.15 -12.39 -8.88
CA LYS A 12 -21.27 -12.05 -7.75
C LYS A 12 -20.86 -10.58 -7.83
N PRO A 13 -20.92 -9.84 -6.72
CA PRO A 13 -20.43 -8.46 -6.68
C PRO A 13 -18.91 -8.44 -6.94
N VAL A 14 -18.50 -7.58 -7.86
CA VAL A 14 -17.09 -7.30 -8.12
C VAL A 14 -16.63 -6.28 -7.09
N ASN A 15 -15.72 -6.70 -6.22
CA ASN A 15 -15.04 -5.79 -5.32
C ASN A 15 -13.94 -5.06 -6.10
N PHE A 16 -14.04 -3.74 -6.16
CA PHE A 16 -12.97 -2.90 -6.67
C PHE A 16 -12.06 -2.50 -5.52
N SER A 17 -10.77 -2.85 -5.63
CA SER A 17 -9.70 -2.23 -4.82
C SER A 17 -8.91 -1.27 -5.70
N SER A 18 -8.62 -0.09 -5.15
CA SER A 18 -7.72 0.89 -5.74
C SER A 18 -6.32 0.63 -5.18
N CYS A 19 -5.35 0.41 -6.07
CA CYS A 19 -3.95 0.24 -5.69
C CYS A 19 -3.16 1.53 -5.94
N LEU A 20 -2.64 2.15 -4.88
CA LEU A 20 -1.70 3.26 -4.98
C LEU A 20 -0.27 2.69 -5.06
N LYS A 21 0.42 2.92 -6.18
CA LYS A 21 1.82 2.51 -6.35
C LYS A 21 2.76 3.67 -6.06
N LEU A 22 3.57 3.55 -5.02
CA LEU A 22 4.65 4.47 -4.68
C LEU A 22 5.97 3.84 -5.12
N THR A 23 6.70 4.52 -6.02
CA THR A 23 7.94 3.99 -6.59
C THR A 23 9.10 4.94 -6.33
N GLY A 24 10.30 4.41 -6.06
CA GLY A 24 11.49 5.21 -5.81
C GLY A 24 12.80 4.54 -6.28
N LYS A 25 13.81 5.32 -6.64
CA LYS A 25 15.11 4.81 -7.15
C LYS A 25 16.00 4.18 -6.09
N LYS A 26 15.77 4.44 -4.81
CA LYS A 26 16.58 3.93 -3.67
C LYS A 26 15.81 2.96 -2.78
N VAL A 27 14.75 2.37 -3.32
CA VAL A 27 13.93 1.39 -2.59
C VAL A 27 14.38 0.00 -3.01
N SER A 28 14.78 -0.80 -2.02
CA SER A 28 15.05 -2.23 -2.13
C SER A 28 13.81 -3.01 -1.68
N GLY A 29 13.49 -4.08 -2.41
CA GLY A 29 12.34 -4.93 -2.07
C GLY A 29 10.98 -4.32 -2.41
N ILE A 30 9.94 -4.93 -1.85
CA ILE A 30 8.54 -4.58 -2.08
C ILE A 30 7.81 -4.61 -0.74
N LEU A 31 6.98 -3.61 -0.47
CA LEU A 31 6.06 -3.60 0.67
C LEU A 31 4.64 -3.38 0.17
N SER A 32 3.74 -4.31 0.49
CA SER A 32 2.31 -4.20 0.20
C SER A 32 1.57 -3.89 1.50
N MET A 33 0.68 -2.91 1.49
CA MET A 33 -0.13 -2.50 2.64
C MET A 33 -1.64 -2.73 2.35
N PRO A 34 -2.42 -3.17 3.34
CA PRO A 34 -2.05 -3.30 4.75
C PRO A 34 -1.09 -4.47 5.04
N CYS A 35 -0.13 -4.26 5.96
CA CYS A 35 0.82 -5.27 6.42
C CYS A 35 0.94 -5.30 7.95
N ASP A 36 1.47 -6.41 8.48
CA ASP A 36 1.85 -6.50 9.88
C ASP A 36 3.10 -5.67 10.22
N GLU A 37 3.32 -5.47 11.52
CA GLU A 37 4.45 -4.70 12.03
C GLU A 37 5.80 -5.37 11.70
N SER A 38 5.86 -6.70 11.69
CA SER A 38 7.07 -7.45 11.34
C SER A 38 7.54 -7.17 9.91
N SER A 39 6.60 -7.16 8.95
CA SER A 39 6.85 -6.85 7.54
C SER A 39 7.29 -5.41 7.37
N MET A 40 6.67 -4.48 8.09
CA MET A 40 7.08 -3.06 8.11
C MET A 40 8.51 -2.91 8.62
N ILE A 41 8.84 -3.53 9.76
CA ILE A 41 10.17 -3.48 10.35
C ILE A 41 11.21 -4.08 9.40
N GLN A 42 10.92 -5.25 8.81
CA GLN A 42 11.83 -5.89 7.87
C GLN A 42 12.12 -4.99 6.67
N PHE A 43 11.09 -4.41 6.05
CA PHE A 43 11.26 -3.52 4.92
C PHE A 43 12.06 -2.26 5.27
N LEU A 44 11.82 -1.66 6.43
CA LEU A 44 12.60 -0.52 6.92
C LEU A 44 14.06 -0.91 7.19
N MET A 45 14.33 -2.10 7.73
CA MET A 45 15.69 -2.59 7.94
C MET A 45 16.43 -2.80 6.62
N GLU A 46 15.78 -3.38 5.61
CA GLU A 46 16.34 -3.57 4.27
C GLU A 46 16.67 -2.23 3.57
N ASN A 47 15.94 -1.16 3.91
CA ASN A 47 16.10 0.17 3.34
C ASN A 47 16.80 1.17 4.28
N LYS A 48 17.44 0.69 5.36
CA LYS A 48 18.04 1.55 6.39
C LYS A 48 19.04 2.54 5.78
N GLY A 49 18.89 3.82 6.13
CA GLY A 49 19.72 4.90 5.61
C GLY A 49 19.27 5.45 4.24
N SER A 50 18.27 4.84 3.59
CA SER A 50 17.70 5.31 2.32
C SER A 50 16.40 6.09 2.48
N TYR A 51 15.94 6.28 3.72
CA TYR A 51 14.74 7.04 4.07
C TYR A 51 15.01 7.95 5.27
N SER A 52 14.25 9.04 5.35
CA SER A 52 14.19 9.95 6.48
C SER A 52 13.13 9.51 7.49
N LYS A 53 13.25 9.95 8.74
CA LYS A 53 12.24 9.66 9.78
C LYS A 53 10.81 10.04 9.35
N ARG A 54 10.66 11.14 8.61
CA ARG A 54 9.37 11.59 8.06
C ARG A 54 8.79 10.60 7.05
N GLU A 55 9.63 10.00 6.20
CA GLU A 55 9.20 8.99 5.23
C GLU A 55 8.80 7.69 5.94
N GLU A 56 9.50 7.28 6.99
CA GLU A 56 9.07 6.16 7.84
C GLU A 56 7.70 6.42 8.48
N GLU A 57 7.51 7.58 9.10
CA GLU A 57 6.21 7.97 9.68
C GLU A 57 5.11 8.00 8.61
N THR A 58 5.44 8.40 7.39
CA THR A 58 4.50 8.39 6.26
C THR A 58 4.11 6.96 5.89
N LEU A 59 5.06 6.02 5.78
CA LEU A 59 4.78 4.60 5.52
C LEU A 59 3.86 4.00 6.60
N ARG A 60 4.09 4.31 7.87
CA ARG A 60 3.25 3.84 8.98
C ARG A 60 1.82 4.38 8.89
N LYS A 61 1.66 5.67 8.57
CA LYS A 61 0.32 6.27 8.36
C LYS A 61 -0.39 5.68 7.15
N LEU A 62 0.32 5.46 6.04
CA LEU A 62 -0.24 4.80 4.85
C LEU A 62 -0.72 3.39 5.19
N ASN A 63 0.04 2.63 5.99
CA ASN A 63 -0.37 1.32 6.46
C ASN A 63 -1.67 1.40 7.29
N GLN A 64 -1.75 2.34 8.23
CA GLN A 64 -2.97 2.59 9.01
C GLN A 64 -4.18 2.94 8.14
N GLU A 65 -4.00 3.78 7.12
CA GLU A 65 -5.11 4.12 6.22
C GLU A 65 -5.57 2.94 5.38
N SER A 66 -4.65 2.10 4.91
CA SER A 66 -5.00 0.86 4.19
C SER A 66 -5.68 -0.18 5.10
N LEU A 67 -5.38 -0.20 6.40
CA LEU A 67 -6.10 -1.02 7.38
C LEU A 67 -7.53 -0.55 7.58
N ASN A 68 -7.76 0.77 7.60
CA ASN A 68 -9.07 1.38 7.82
C ASN A 68 -9.95 1.39 6.56
N ASN A 69 -9.34 1.35 5.37
CA ASN A 69 -10.03 1.35 4.09
C ASN A 69 -9.77 0.07 3.30
N LYS A 70 -10.69 -0.91 3.41
CA LYS A 70 -10.62 -2.22 2.72
C LYS A 70 -10.61 -2.14 1.19
N LYS A 71 -10.87 -0.98 0.60
CA LYS A 71 -10.79 -0.74 -0.85
C LYS A 71 -9.46 -0.12 -1.28
N LEU A 72 -8.55 0.15 -0.35
CA LEU A 72 -7.25 0.76 -0.62
C LEU A 72 -6.14 -0.24 -0.33
N GLU A 73 -5.38 -0.54 -1.36
CA GLU A 73 -4.10 -1.24 -1.25
C GLU A 73 -2.98 -0.26 -1.62
N ILE A 74 -1.84 -0.36 -0.97
CA ILE A 74 -0.68 0.49 -1.26
C ILE A 74 0.52 -0.41 -1.52
N LEU A 75 1.21 -0.17 -2.63
CA LEU A 75 2.40 -0.92 -3.01
C LEU A 75 3.59 0.03 -3.06
N VAL A 76 4.62 -0.25 -2.28
CA VAL A 76 5.90 0.46 -2.30
C VAL A 76 6.95 -0.44 -2.93
N SER A 77 7.66 0.05 -3.95
CA SER A 77 8.67 -0.73 -4.67
C SER A 77 9.72 0.15 -5.36
N SER A 78 10.78 -0.45 -5.89
CA SER A 78 11.74 0.31 -6.71
C SER A 78 11.10 0.83 -7.99
N ASN A 79 11.64 1.92 -8.54
CA ASN A 79 11.44 2.19 -9.96
C ASN A 79 12.08 1.03 -10.75
N LYS A 80 11.33 0.50 -11.73
CA LYS A 80 11.92 -0.25 -12.83
C LYS A 80 12.22 0.69 -13.98
#